data_AF-A0A2W5HPQ2-F1
#
_entry.id   AF-A0A2W5HPQ2-F1
#
_cell.length_a   1.000
_cell.length_b   1.000
_cell.length_c   1.000
_cell.angle_alpha   90.00
_cell.angle_beta   90.00
_cell.angle_gamma   90.00
#
_symmetry.space_group_name_H-M   'P 1'
#
loop_
_entity.id
_entity.type
_entity.pdbx_description
1 polymer ?
#
loop_
_entity_poly.entity_id
_entity_poly.type
_entity_poly.pdbx_seq_one_letter_code
_entity_poly.pdbx_strand_id
1 'polypeptide(L)'
;MPLNRRNFIAGVGAIAGVGMMTPQLSKTSLAAAPVAKGQVPGVYRTKVGAVQVTSIFDGGMEMGAGIVLEPEMSEINRLKKKAFIQSDHIPGYLNTFVVNTGGKLVLIDTGAADYGPGTGHLLENL
;
A
#
# COMPACT_ATOMS: atom_id res chain seq x y z
N MET A 1 33.82 43.07 20.44
CA MET A 1 34.15 42.09 19.37
C MET A 1 32.87 41.36 19.01
N PRO A 2 32.44 41.27 17.73
CA PRO A 2 31.19 40.60 17.43
C PRO A 2 31.39 39.07 17.47
N LEU A 3 30.50 38.38 18.18
CA LEU A 3 30.49 36.92 18.27
C LEU A 3 30.07 36.33 16.91
N ASN A 4 30.98 35.60 16.27
CA ASN A 4 30.70 34.87 15.04
C ASN A 4 30.50 33.38 15.33
N ARG A 5 29.57 32.73 14.62
CA ARG A 5 29.09 31.36 14.85
C ARG A 5 30.22 30.31 14.99
N ARG A 6 31.34 30.55 14.33
CA ARG A 6 32.52 29.67 14.32
C ARG A 6 33.26 29.61 15.66
N ASN A 7 33.27 30.71 16.43
CA ASN A 7 33.94 30.74 17.74
C ASN A 7 33.02 30.29 18.88
N PHE A 8 31.71 30.26 18.65
CA PHE A 8 30.74 29.75 19.63
C PHE A 8 30.79 28.22 19.74
N ILE A 9 30.91 27.51 18.61
CA ILE A 9 30.99 26.04 18.61
C ILE A 9 32.33 25.54 19.19
N ALA A 10 33.41 26.31 19.00
CA ALA A 10 34.72 25.97 19.57
C ALA A 10 34.80 26.19 21.10
N GLY A 11 33.94 27.04 21.68
CA GLY A 11 33.98 27.41 23.10
C GLY A 11 33.16 26.52 24.05
N VAL A 12 32.24 25.70 23.54
CA VAL A 12 31.39 24.81 24.37
C VAL A 12 32.05 23.44 24.60
N GLY A 13 33.14 23.13 23.90
CA GLY A 13 33.81 21.82 23.96
C GLY A 13 34.64 21.54 25.22
N ALA A 14 34.81 22.50 26.15
CA ALA A 14 35.87 22.39 27.17
C ALA A 14 35.40 22.27 28.64
N ILE A 15 34.09 22.16 28.96
CA ILE A 15 33.63 22.04 30.38
C ILE A 15 32.74 20.83 30.68
N ALA A 16 32.35 20.00 29.70
CA ALA A 16 31.51 18.81 29.97
C ALA A 16 32.27 17.45 29.88
N GLY A 17 33.59 17.46 29.99
CA GLY A 17 34.46 16.28 29.84
C GLY A 17 34.44 15.24 30.97
N VAL A 18 33.54 15.34 31.96
CA VAL A 18 33.46 14.37 33.09
C VAL A 18 32.05 13.80 33.31
N GLY A 19 31.04 14.22 32.52
CA GLY A 19 29.62 13.89 32.80
C GLY A 19 28.90 12.95 31.84
N MET A 20 29.51 12.50 30.74
CA MET A 20 28.77 11.79 29.66
C MET A 20 29.32 10.42 29.29
N MET A 21 30.04 9.74 30.20
CA MET A 21 30.16 8.28 30.15
C MET A 21 29.06 7.65 31.01
N THR A 22 27.80 7.93 30.70
CA THR A 22 26.78 6.93 31.03
C THR A 22 27.09 5.75 30.11
N PRO A 23 27.22 4.51 30.61
CA PRO A 23 27.20 3.37 29.72
C PRO A 23 25.86 3.48 29.01
N GLN A 24 25.88 3.78 27.71
CA GLN A 24 24.74 3.51 26.85
C GLN A 24 24.58 2.00 26.94
N LEU A 25 23.80 1.54 27.93
CA LEU A 25 23.35 0.16 28.01
C LEU A 25 22.82 -0.13 26.63
N SER A 26 23.50 -1.01 25.91
CA SER A 26 23.02 -1.59 24.68
C SER A 26 21.61 -2.09 24.97
N LYS A 27 20.61 -1.31 24.56
CA LYS A 27 19.22 -1.75 24.64
C LYS A 27 19.19 -3.02 23.82
N THR A 28 18.93 -4.16 24.46
CA THR A 28 18.69 -5.41 23.78
C THR A 28 17.55 -5.18 22.79
N SER A 29 17.86 -5.12 21.50
CA SER A 29 16.83 -4.95 20.49
C SER A 29 16.07 -6.27 20.42
N LEU A 30 14.81 -6.25 20.85
CA LEU A 30 13.90 -7.37 20.65
C LEU A 30 13.51 -7.39 19.17
N ALA A 31 14.18 -8.25 18.38
CA ALA A 31 13.92 -8.42 16.96
C ALA A 31 12.76 -9.38 16.67
N ALA A 32 12.20 -10.03 17.70
CA ALA A 32 11.05 -10.92 17.56
C ALA A 32 9.75 -10.11 17.54
N ALA A 33 8.88 -10.41 16.58
CA ALA A 33 7.53 -9.87 16.48
C ALA A 33 6.54 -10.99 16.13
N PRO A 34 5.27 -10.89 16.58
CA PRO A 34 4.24 -11.84 16.19
C PRO A 34 3.92 -11.74 14.69
N VAL A 35 3.53 -12.88 14.10
CA VAL A 35 3.12 -12.94 12.70
C VAL A 35 1.82 -12.17 12.49
N ALA A 36 1.85 -11.18 11.59
CA ALA A 36 0.66 -10.44 11.18
C ALA A 36 -0.34 -11.38 10.47
N LYS A 37 -1.63 -11.26 10.81
CA LYS A 37 -2.70 -12.13 10.30
C LYS A 37 -3.61 -11.47 9.25
N GLY A 38 -3.42 -10.17 9.01
CA GLY A 38 -4.24 -9.38 8.09
C GLY A 38 -3.53 -9.12 6.76
N GLN A 39 -4.33 -8.84 5.74
CA GLN A 39 -3.84 -8.28 4.49
C GLN A 39 -3.37 -6.84 4.71
N VAL A 40 -2.38 -6.39 3.92
CA VAL A 40 -2.04 -4.97 3.86
C VAL A 40 -3.22 -4.15 3.29
N PRO A 41 -3.26 -2.83 3.50
CA PRO A 41 -4.23 -1.99 2.79
C PRO A 41 -4.15 -2.22 1.28
N GLY A 42 -5.30 -2.25 0.63
CA GLY A 42 -5.44 -2.51 -0.80
C GLY A 42 -5.09 -1.28 -1.65
N VAL A 43 -3.90 -0.72 -1.44
CA VAL A 43 -3.48 0.55 -2.03
C VAL A 43 -2.17 0.36 -2.78
N TYR A 44 -2.14 0.77 -4.04
CA TYR A 44 -0.91 0.75 -4.83
C TYR A 44 -0.70 2.09 -5.53
N ARG A 45 0.41 2.76 -5.19
CA ARG A 45 0.79 4.05 -5.76
C ARG A 45 1.86 3.88 -6.81
N THR A 46 1.61 4.47 -7.98
CA THR A 46 2.57 4.50 -9.08
C THR A 46 2.62 5.88 -9.73
N LYS A 47 3.73 6.18 -10.41
CA LYS A 47 3.83 7.38 -11.25
C LYS A 47 3.61 7.03 -12.71
N VAL A 48 2.86 7.88 -13.41
CA VAL A 48 2.67 7.85 -14.86
C VAL A 48 3.06 9.22 -15.40
N GLY A 49 4.29 9.34 -15.90
CA GLY A 49 4.88 10.64 -16.24
C GLY A 49 4.90 11.58 -15.02
N ALA A 50 4.27 12.75 -15.15
CA ALA A 50 4.16 13.74 -14.07
C ALA A 50 3.00 13.48 -13.09
N VAL A 51 2.15 12.49 -13.36
CA VAL A 51 0.93 12.21 -12.59
C VAL A 51 1.21 11.09 -11.57
N GLN A 52 0.65 11.23 -10.37
CA GLN A 52 0.60 10.14 -9.39
C GLN A 52 -0.77 9.43 -9.51
N VAL A 53 -0.74 8.13 -9.78
CA VAL A 53 -1.93 7.28 -9.81
C VAL A 53 -1.90 6.37 -8.59
N THR A 54 -3.02 6.30 -7.87
CA THR A 54 -3.18 5.38 -6.74
C THR A 54 -4.36 4.47 -7.05
N SER A 55 -4.09 3.18 -7.26
CA SER A 55 -5.13 2.15 -7.32
C SER A 55 -5.61 1.87 -5.90
N ILE A 56 -6.93 1.90 -5.70
CA ILE A 56 -7.58 1.58 -4.44
C ILE A 56 -8.49 0.37 -4.67
N PHE A 57 -8.20 -0.72 -3.98
CA PHE A 57 -8.95 -1.97 -4.07
C PHE A 57 -10.25 -1.83 -3.27
N ASP A 58 -11.38 -2.08 -3.93
CA ASP A 58 -12.69 -2.10 -3.29
C ASP A 58 -13.09 -3.50 -2.82
N GLY A 59 -12.38 -4.54 -3.28
CA GLY A 59 -12.68 -5.92 -2.95
C GLY A 59 -12.85 -6.79 -4.18
N GLY A 60 -13.47 -7.94 -4.01
CA GLY A 60 -13.67 -8.88 -5.11
C GLY A 60 -14.80 -9.86 -4.86
N MET A 61 -15.24 -10.48 -5.94
CA MET A 61 -16.30 -11.47 -5.94
C MET A 61 -15.99 -12.59 -6.92
N GLU A 62 -16.45 -13.80 -6.60
CA GLU A 62 -16.32 -14.96 -7.47
C GLU A 62 -17.48 -14.98 -8.46
N MET A 63 -17.19 -14.91 -9.76
CA MET A 63 -18.20 -14.95 -10.82
C MET A 63 -18.24 -16.35 -11.44
N GLY A 64 -19.43 -16.88 -11.70
CA GLY A 64 -19.54 -18.15 -12.44
C GLY A 64 -18.93 -18.01 -13.83
N ALA A 65 -18.18 -19.01 -14.30
CA ALA A 65 -17.47 -18.93 -15.58
C ALA A 65 -18.38 -18.67 -16.80
N GLY A 66 -19.67 -19.00 -16.71
CA GLY A 66 -20.68 -18.67 -17.73
C GLY A 66 -20.99 -17.19 -17.90
N ILE A 67 -20.45 -16.29 -17.06
CA ILE A 67 -20.50 -14.84 -17.30
C ILE A 67 -19.66 -14.44 -18.52
N VAL A 68 -18.65 -15.25 -18.86
CA VAL A 68 -17.83 -15.07 -20.04
C VAL A 68 -18.60 -15.66 -21.22
N LEU A 69 -19.21 -14.78 -22.01
CA LEU A 69 -20.10 -15.18 -23.11
C LEU A 69 -19.33 -15.78 -24.30
N GLU A 70 -18.07 -15.39 -24.47
CA GLU A 70 -17.15 -15.90 -25.49
C GLU A 70 -15.73 -15.96 -24.92
N PRO A 71 -14.91 -16.97 -25.24
CA PRO A 71 -15.15 -18.10 -26.14
C PRO A 71 -15.91 -19.27 -25.48
N GLU A 72 -16.09 -20.39 -26.19
CA GLU A 72 -16.67 -21.65 -25.68
C GLU A 72 -16.05 -22.08 -24.33
N MET A 73 -16.84 -22.76 -23.50
CA MET A 73 -16.45 -23.18 -22.14
C MET A 73 -15.18 -24.03 -22.08
N SER A 74 -14.90 -24.82 -23.13
CA SER A 74 -13.67 -25.62 -23.23
C SER A 74 -12.42 -24.74 -23.32
N GLU A 75 -12.51 -23.63 -24.03
CA GLU A 75 -11.42 -22.65 -24.16
C GLU A 75 -11.27 -21.81 -22.90
N ILE A 76 -12.39 -21.41 -22.27
CA ILE A 76 -12.38 -20.75 -20.95
C ILE A 76 -11.64 -21.63 -19.93
N ASN A 77 -11.96 -22.93 -19.86
CA ASN A 77 -11.30 -23.85 -18.94
C ASN A 77 -9.81 -24.03 -19.25
N ARG A 78 -9.43 -24.07 -20.53
CA ARG A 78 -8.02 -24.13 -20.95
C ARG A 78 -7.26 -22.88 -20.49
N LEU A 79 -7.84 -21.69 -20.67
CA LEU A 79 -7.23 -20.41 -20.27
C LEU A 79 -7.15 -20.28 -18.75
N LYS A 80 -8.20 -20.65 -18.00
CA LYS A 80 -8.17 -20.70 -16.53
C LYS A 80 -7.06 -21.59 -16.01
N LYS A 81 -6.92 -22.80 -16.57
CA LYS A 81 -5.83 -23.70 -16.21
C LYS A 81 -4.46 -23.09 -16.51
N LYS A 82 -4.31 -22.42 -17.66
CA LYS A 82 -3.07 -21.69 -18.02
C LYS A 82 -2.77 -20.54 -17.05
N ALA A 83 -3.80 -19.88 -16.52
CA ALA A 83 -3.71 -18.80 -15.54
C ALA A 83 -3.64 -19.29 -14.09
N PHE A 84 -3.54 -20.61 -13.85
CA PHE A 84 -3.53 -21.22 -12.52
C PHE A 84 -4.81 -20.96 -11.69
N ILE A 85 -5.94 -20.69 -12.36
CA ILE A 85 -7.26 -20.56 -11.72
C ILE A 85 -7.87 -21.96 -11.63
N GLN A 86 -7.91 -22.51 -10.42
CA GLN A 86 -8.39 -23.88 -10.15
C GLN A 86 -9.89 -23.95 -9.81
N SER A 87 -10.51 -22.82 -9.45
CA SER A 87 -11.95 -22.73 -9.13
C SER A 87 -12.80 -22.87 -10.38
N ASP A 88 -14.06 -23.31 -10.24
CA ASP A 88 -15.08 -23.20 -11.30
C ASP A 88 -15.54 -21.75 -11.53
N HIS A 89 -15.22 -20.87 -10.59
CA HIS A 89 -15.44 -19.44 -10.69
C HIS A 89 -14.24 -18.69 -11.30
N ILE A 90 -14.47 -17.44 -11.67
CA ILE A 90 -13.49 -16.48 -12.14
C ILE A 90 -13.51 -15.34 -11.12
N PRO A 91 -12.37 -15.00 -10.50
CA PRO A 91 -12.32 -13.89 -9.57
C PRO A 91 -12.50 -12.56 -10.32
N GLY A 92 -13.47 -11.76 -9.88
CA GLY A 92 -13.67 -10.38 -10.29
C GLY A 92 -13.15 -9.45 -9.21
N TYR A 93 -12.08 -8.72 -9.51
CA TYR A 93 -11.49 -7.73 -8.60
C TYR A 93 -11.96 -6.33 -8.97
N LEU A 94 -12.45 -5.59 -7.99
CA LEU A 94 -12.91 -4.22 -8.15
C LEU A 94 -11.83 -3.25 -7.67
N ASN A 95 -11.44 -2.34 -8.57
CA ASN A 95 -10.47 -1.30 -8.28
C ASN A 95 -11.06 0.05 -8.69
N THR A 96 -10.73 1.07 -7.91
CA THR A 96 -10.92 2.48 -8.26
C THR A 96 -9.57 3.18 -8.34
N PHE A 97 -9.55 4.41 -8.84
CA PHE A 97 -8.30 5.15 -9.01
C PHE A 97 -8.39 6.57 -8.51
N VAL A 98 -7.46 6.94 -7.63
CA VAL A 98 -7.20 8.33 -7.25
C VAL A 98 -6.02 8.85 -8.05
N VAL A 99 -6.28 9.83 -8.91
CA VAL A 99 -5.31 10.43 -9.82
C VAL A 99 -4.99 11.85 -9.36
N ASN A 100 -3.75 12.06 -8.93
CA ASN A 100 -3.22 13.39 -8.61
C ASN A 100 -2.34 13.89 -9.76
N THR A 101 -2.84 14.92 -10.44
CA THR A 101 -2.18 15.56 -11.60
C THR A 101 -1.25 16.73 -11.20
N GLY A 102 -1.15 17.05 -9.92
CA GLY A 102 -0.46 18.23 -9.39
C GLY A 102 -1.37 19.46 -9.27
N GLY A 103 -2.37 19.60 -10.16
CA GLY A 103 -3.37 20.68 -10.10
C GLY A 103 -4.77 20.23 -9.72
N LYS A 104 -5.06 18.93 -9.83
CA LYS A 104 -6.35 18.32 -9.49
C LYS A 104 -6.15 16.94 -8.86
N LEU A 105 -7.04 16.61 -7.93
CA LEU A 105 -7.24 15.27 -7.40
C LEU A 105 -8.55 14.74 -7.96
N VAL A 106 -8.48 13.65 -8.73
CA VAL A 106 -9.64 13.06 -9.42
C VAL A 106 -9.82 11.64 -8.96
N LEU A 107 -11.04 11.28 -8.56
CA LEU A 107 -11.44 9.91 -8.31
C LEU A 107 -12.14 9.36 -9.56
N ILE A 108 -11.71 8.20 -10.03
CA ILE A 108 -12.32 7.44 -11.13
C ILE A 108 -12.93 6.18 -10.53
N ASP A 109 -14.23 6.01 -10.75
CA ASP A 109 -15.13 5.04 -10.11
C ASP A 109 -15.23 5.20 -8.58
N THR A 110 -16.25 4.59 -7.98
CA THR A 110 -16.55 4.76 -6.54
C THR A 110 -16.85 3.45 -5.82
N GLY A 111 -16.36 2.32 -6.37
CA GLY A 111 -16.53 1.00 -5.75
C GLY A 111 -17.97 0.50 -5.79
N ALA A 112 -18.21 -0.60 -5.08
CA ALA A 112 -19.49 -1.31 -5.10
C ALA A 112 -20.41 -0.95 -3.92
N ALA A 113 -19.91 -0.20 -2.93
CA ALA A 113 -20.60 0.03 -1.66
C ALA A 113 -21.13 -1.29 -1.06
N ASP A 114 -22.44 -1.46 -0.92
CA ASP A 114 -23.09 -2.62 -0.32
C ASP A 114 -23.54 -3.69 -1.33
N TYR A 115 -23.05 -3.64 -2.57
CA TYR A 115 -23.47 -4.52 -3.66
C TYR A 115 -23.33 -6.02 -3.35
N GLY A 116 -22.29 -6.43 -2.60
CA GLY A 116 -22.14 -7.83 -2.26
C GLY A 116 -21.08 -8.14 -1.20
N PRO A 117 -21.07 -9.37 -0.68
CA PRO A 117 -20.06 -9.82 0.28
C PRO A 117 -18.65 -9.74 -0.34
N GLY A 118 -17.70 -9.17 0.39
CA GLY A 118 -16.29 -9.07 -0.05
C GLY A 118 -15.98 -7.85 -0.93
N THR A 119 -16.92 -6.91 -1.09
CA THR A 119 -16.74 -5.63 -1.79
C THR A 119 -17.03 -4.44 -0.85
N GLY A 120 -16.87 -3.20 -1.34
CA GLY A 120 -17.19 -2.00 -0.56
C GLY A 120 -16.04 -1.49 0.32
N HIS A 121 -14.82 -1.98 0.13
CA HIS A 121 -13.64 -1.62 0.92
C HIS A 121 -12.98 -0.31 0.47
N LEU A 122 -13.53 0.42 -0.51
CA LEU A 122 -12.98 1.69 -0.98
C LEU A 122 -12.70 2.68 0.16
N LEU A 123 -13.69 2.95 1.00
CA LEU A 123 -13.56 3.95 2.07
C LEU A 123 -12.57 3.51 3.17
N GLU A 124 -12.37 2.20 3.35
CA GLU A 124 -11.38 1.68 4.30
C GLU A 124 -9.95 1.85 3.78
N ASN A 125 -9.78 1.93 2.46
CA ASN A 125 -8.48 2.03 1.79
C ASN A 125 -8.13 3.47 1.33
N LEU A 126 -8.99 4.46 1.53
CA LEU A 126 -8.73 5.89 1.25
C LEU A 126 -8.08 6.61 2.44
#